data_AF-A0A2A4JKB2-F1
#
_entry.id   AF-A0A2A4JKB2-F1
#
_cell.length_a   1.000
_cell.length_b   1.000
_cell.length_c   1.000
_cell.angle_alpha   90.00
_cell.angle_beta   90.00
_cell.angle_gamma   90.00
#
_symmetry.space_group_name_H-M   'P 1'
#
loop_
_entity.id
_entity.type
_entity.pdbx_description
1 polymer ?
#
loop_
_entity_poly.entity_id
_entity_poly.type
_entity_poly.pdbx_seq_one_letter_code
_entity_poly.pdbx_strand_id
1 'polypeptide(L)'
;MPLQRIVSLSTILVQNSRPGFILSTKNQQLNKYKIKVTRDQGFGNMSRQDIELFQKMPSDMWRIAPVLVLSAIPFGNYVIFPLAFLKPRTLLCSHFWSIQQKLEFSTQDLIERIKNNKPVFRALQAKVSSIKDKELKAKWKKIVGLLGSGVHPKPEDILACKDLFVNEPYQLSSLTYAHAGYLLKMHGLRKTVFRRNKLKYRAFLLLEMDKAIIREGGVDSLPMETLRNACLIRGLNGSHLTNQEMKDWLQNWLKISQNVDKTCYSLLLHTPIFLAYNHPQNWVLIY
;
A
#
# COMPACT_ATOMS: atom_id res chain seq x y z
N MET A 1 37.27 -7.73 8.77
CA MET A 1 37.71 -6.90 7.62
C MET A 1 36.72 -6.99 6.45
N PRO A 2 35.61 -6.23 6.45
CA PRO A 2 34.63 -6.20 5.34
C PRO A 2 34.83 -4.99 4.40
N LEU A 3 35.64 -4.00 4.80
CA LEU A 3 35.81 -2.72 4.10
C LEU A 3 36.59 -2.82 2.78
N GLN A 4 37.47 -3.81 2.62
CA GLN A 4 38.28 -3.94 1.40
C GLN A 4 37.53 -4.54 0.20
N ARG A 5 36.45 -5.31 0.41
CA ARG A 5 35.64 -5.88 -0.69
C ARG A 5 34.64 -4.89 -1.31
N ILE A 6 34.34 -3.79 -0.61
CA ILE A 6 33.39 -2.76 -1.08
C ILE A 6 34.08 -1.78 -2.03
N VAL A 7 35.38 -1.52 -1.82
CA VAL A 7 36.17 -0.59 -2.65
C VAL A 7 36.40 -1.13 -4.07
N SER A 8 36.48 -2.44 -4.26
CA SER A 8 36.65 -3.05 -5.59
C SER A 8 35.41 -2.96 -6.49
N LEU A 9 34.21 -2.78 -5.93
CA LEU A 9 32.96 -2.68 -6.70
C LEU A 9 32.60 -1.24 -7.09
N SER A 10 33.13 -0.23 -6.38
CA SER A 10 32.87 1.17 -6.69
C SER A 10 33.67 1.66 -7.92
N THR A 11 34.86 1.12 -8.17
CA THR A 11 35.72 1.53 -9.30
C THR A 11 35.12 1.15 -10.67
N ILE A 12 34.32 0.09 -10.75
CA ILE A 12 33.74 -0.40 -12.01
C ILE A 12 32.52 0.44 -12.44
N LEU A 13 31.84 1.12 -11.51
CA LEU A 13 30.58 1.84 -11.79
C LEU A 13 30.76 3.31 -12.22
N VAL A 14 31.98 3.86 -12.13
CA VAL A 14 32.23 5.30 -12.30
C VAL A 14 32.45 5.71 -13.78
N GLN A 15 32.66 4.78 -14.71
CA GLN A 15 33.09 5.14 -16.06
C GLN A 15 32.00 5.56 -17.06
N ASN A 16 30.70 5.57 -16.72
CA ASN A 16 29.70 6.02 -17.69
C ASN A 16 28.42 6.51 -17.04
N SER A 17 28.20 7.83 -16.96
CA SER A 17 26.85 8.44 -17.00
C SER A 17 26.87 9.98 -17.05
N ARG A 18 26.36 10.56 -18.14
CA ARG A 18 25.83 11.95 -18.16
C ARG A 18 24.43 11.96 -17.52
N PRO A 19 24.07 12.88 -16.60
CA PRO A 19 23.01 12.59 -15.62
C PRO A 19 21.57 12.99 -16.03
N GLY A 20 21.38 13.87 -17.01
CA GLY A 20 20.09 14.54 -17.21
C GLY A 20 19.02 13.76 -18.02
N PHE A 21 19.42 13.00 -19.04
CA PHE A 21 18.48 12.40 -20.01
C PHE A 21 18.12 10.93 -19.70
N ILE A 22 18.93 10.29 -18.85
CA ILE A 22 18.85 8.84 -18.57
C ILE A 22 17.78 8.51 -17.51
N LEU A 23 17.43 9.46 -16.63
CA LEU A 23 16.44 9.24 -15.56
C LEU A 23 14.99 9.13 -16.09
N SER A 24 14.63 9.90 -17.12
CA SER A 24 13.29 9.85 -17.72
C SER A 24 13.07 8.53 -18.49
N THR A 25 14.05 8.17 -19.32
CA THR A 25 14.03 6.94 -20.14
C THR A 25 14.13 5.69 -19.29
N LYS A 26 14.93 5.66 -18.22
CA LYS A 26 14.96 4.53 -17.27
C LYS A 26 13.64 4.37 -16.52
N ASN A 27 12.93 5.43 -16.14
CA ASN A 27 11.62 5.32 -15.51
C ASN A 27 10.55 4.78 -16.48
N GLN A 28 10.60 5.20 -17.75
CA GLN A 28 9.71 4.69 -18.79
C GLN A 28 10.02 3.22 -19.14
N GLN A 29 11.30 2.84 -19.15
CA GLN A 29 11.73 1.45 -19.31
C GLN A 29 11.40 0.60 -18.09
N LEU A 30 11.58 1.08 -16.85
CA LEU A 30 11.14 0.39 -15.63
C LEU A 30 9.63 0.18 -15.63
N ASN A 31 8.84 1.15 -16.11
CA ASN A 31 7.42 0.94 -16.33
C ASN A 31 7.16 -0.12 -17.41
N LYS A 32 7.92 -0.13 -18.52
CA LYS A 32 7.83 -1.14 -19.59
C LYS A 32 8.20 -2.55 -19.11
N TYR A 33 9.25 -2.71 -18.30
CA TYR A 33 9.67 -3.99 -17.70
C TYR A 33 8.69 -4.46 -16.62
N LYS A 34 8.17 -3.54 -15.77
CA LYS A 34 7.05 -3.85 -14.87
C LYS A 34 5.81 -4.31 -15.63
N ILE A 35 5.49 -3.64 -16.76
CA ILE A 35 4.38 -4.01 -17.65
C ILE A 35 4.61 -5.38 -18.32
N LYS A 36 5.87 -5.76 -18.61
CA LYS A 36 6.22 -7.04 -19.24
C LYS A 36 6.17 -8.21 -18.24
N VAL A 37 6.59 -8.02 -16.99
CA VAL A 37 6.43 -9.03 -15.90
C VAL A 37 4.95 -9.21 -15.53
N THR A 38 4.13 -8.16 -15.66
CA THR A 38 2.67 -8.24 -15.42
C THR A 38 1.87 -8.90 -16.54
N ARG A 39 2.48 -9.28 -17.67
CA ARG A 39 1.69 -9.67 -18.86
C ARG A 39 1.27 -11.14 -18.87
N ASP A 40 2.08 -12.08 -18.40
CA ASP A 40 1.70 -13.50 -18.38
C ASP A 40 2.25 -14.22 -17.13
N GLN A 41 1.36 -14.62 -16.23
CA GLN A 41 1.53 -15.68 -15.22
C GLN A 41 2.54 -15.48 -14.05
N GLY A 42 3.39 -14.46 -14.06
CA GLY A 42 4.47 -14.31 -13.07
C GLY A 42 4.04 -14.33 -11.60
N PHE A 43 3.03 -13.55 -11.20
CA PHE A 43 2.59 -13.47 -9.79
C PHE A 43 1.59 -14.56 -9.38
N GLY A 44 0.97 -15.25 -10.35
CA GLY A 44 0.00 -16.31 -10.07
C GLY A 44 0.61 -17.49 -9.31
N ASN A 45 1.90 -17.73 -9.52
CA ASN A 45 2.66 -18.82 -8.90
C ASN A 45 3.62 -18.34 -7.79
N MET A 46 3.67 -17.03 -7.50
CA MET A 46 4.51 -16.50 -6.43
C MET A 46 3.85 -16.68 -5.07
N SER A 47 4.69 -16.88 -4.05
CA SER A 47 4.24 -16.81 -2.66
C SER A 47 3.84 -15.38 -2.30
N ARG A 48 3.01 -15.21 -1.26
CA ARG A 48 2.71 -13.87 -0.73
C ARG A 48 4.00 -13.11 -0.37
N GLN A 49 4.96 -13.81 0.23
CA GLN A 49 6.22 -13.19 0.68
C GLN A 49 7.00 -12.59 -0.49
N ASP A 50 7.05 -13.25 -1.63
CA ASP A 50 7.72 -12.74 -2.83
C ASP A 50 7.03 -11.50 -3.39
N ILE A 51 5.69 -11.47 -3.38
CA ILE A 51 4.91 -10.31 -3.83
C ILE A 51 5.16 -9.10 -2.92
N GLU A 52 5.17 -9.32 -1.60
CA GLU A 52 5.46 -8.27 -0.63
C GLU A 52 6.90 -7.75 -0.76
N LEU A 53 7.87 -8.66 -0.94
CA LEU A 53 9.26 -8.32 -1.15
C LEU A 53 9.44 -7.49 -2.43
N PHE A 54 8.84 -7.91 -3.55
CA PHE A 54 8.85 -7.17 -4.81
C PHE A 54 8.28 -5.75 -4.67
N GLN A 55 7.26 -5.57 -3.82
CA GLN A 55 6.70 -4.25 -3.55
C GLN A 55 7.66 -3.37 -2.71
N LYS A 56 8.32 -3.94 -1.70
CA LYS A 56 9.19 -3.20 -0.76
C LYS A 56 10.56 -2.84 -1.37
N MET A 57 11.18 -3.75 -2.13
CA MET A 57 12.56 -3.62 -2.63
C MET A 57 12.87 -2.31 -3.37
N PRO A 58 12.02 -1.80 -4.30
CA PRO A 58 12.34 -0.57 -5.01
C PRO A 58 12.47 0.65 -4.09
N SER A 59 11.62 0.75 -3.06
CA SER A 59 11.68 1.87 -2.12
C SER A 59 12.94 1.82 -1.27
N ASP A 60 13.34 0.63 -0.84
CA ASP A 60 14.54 0.45 -0.02
C ASP A 60 15.84 0.72 -0.81
N MET A 61 15.91 0.33 -2.09
CA MET A 61 17.02 0.70 -2.98
C MET A 61 17.15 2.21 -3.17
N TRP A 62 16.03 2.93 -3.37
CA TRP A 62 16.06 4.38 -3.53
C TRP A 62 16.50 5.12 -2.26
N ARG A 63 16.26 4.56 -1.06
CA ARG A 63 16.74 5.13 0.21
C ARG A 63 18.26 5.01 0.36
N ILE A 64 18.83 3.88 -0.09
CA ILE A 64 20.28 3.63 0.00
C ILE A 64 21.08 4.37 -1.07
N ALA A 65 20.49 4.65 -2.25
CA ALA A 65 21.22 5.22 -3.39
C ALA A 65 22.00 6.53 -3.06
N PRO A 66 21.44 7.53 -2.35
CA PRO A 66 22.20 8.73 -1.96
C PRO A 66 23.35 8.42 -1.01
N VAL A 67 23.17 7.46 -0.10
CA VAL A 67 24.23 7.02 0.83
C VAL A 67 25.41 6.45 0.06
N LEU A 68 25.13 5.57 -0.92
CA LEU A 68 26.17 4.97 -1.75
C LEU A 68 26.90 6.02 -2.62
N VAL A 69 26.15 6.91 -3.29
CA VAL A 69 26.74 7.93 -4.16
C VAL A 69 27.63 8.88 -3.36
N LEU A 70 27.15 9.39 -2.21
CA LEU A 70 27.93 10.33 -1.40
C LEU A 70 29.11 9.64 -0.69
N SER A 71 29.00 8.35 -0.35
CA SER A 71 30.11 7.60 0.23
C SER A 71 31.30 7.39 -0.72
N ALA A 72 31.05 7.44 -2.03
CA ALA A 72 32.10 7.29 -3.05
C ALA A 72 32.92 8.58 -3.28
N ILE A 73 32.41 9.74 -2.80
CA ILE A 73 33.10 11.02 -2.89
C ILE A 73 34.09 11.12 -1.71
N PRO A 74 35.35 11.53 -1.93
CA PRO A 74 36.29 11.79 -0.84
C PRO A 74 35.66 12.72 0.21
N PHE A 75 35.76 12.34 1.49
CA PHE A 75 35.17 13.01 2.64
C PHE A 75 33.63 13.01 2.74
N GLY A 76 32.89 12.56 1.72
CA GLY A 76 31.42 12.49 1.76
C GLY A 76 30.89 11.51 2.80
N ASN A 77 31.67 10.47 3.12
CA ASN A 77 31.40 9.51 4.19
C ASN A 77 31.25 10.16 5.59
N TYR A 78 32.02 11.21 5.88
CA TYR A 78 31.95 11.93 7.17
C TYR A 78 30.65 12.71 7.34
N VAL A 79 29.94 12.98 6.25
CA VAL A 79 28.65 13.68 6.29
C VAL A 79 27.49 12.68 6.21
N ILE A 80 27.54 11.75 5.24
CA ILE A 80 26.38 10.91 4.93
C ILE A 80 26.11 9.83 5.98
N PHE A 81 27.14 9.26 6.62
CA PHE A 81 26.93 8.24 7.65
C PHE A 81 26.30 8.84 8.92
N PRO A 82 26.83 9.93 9.52
CA PRO A 82 26.14 10.59 10.64
C PRO A 82 24.70 10.99 10.31
N LEU A 83 24.45 11.53 9.11
CA LEU A 83 23.10 11.85 8.67
C LEU A 83 22.19 10.62 8.55
N ALA A 84 22.71 9.50 8.03
CA ALA A 84 21.95 8.26 7.91
C ALA A 84 21.58 7.67 9.28
N PHE A 85 22.47 7.79 10.27
CA PHE A 85 22.18 7.44 11.67
C PHE A 85 21.19 8.40 12.33
N LEU A 86 21.22 9.69 11.98
CA LEU A 86 20.27 10.69 12.49
C LEU A 86 18.87 10.57 11.87
N LYS A 87 18.77 10.13 10.61
CA LYS A 87 17.50 9.99 9.87
C LYS A 87 17.33 8.60 9.22
N PRO A 88 17.28 7.54 10.04
CA PRO A 88 17.25 6.15 9.58
C PRO A 88 16.04 5.82 8.70
N ARG A 89 14.84 6.34 9.01
CA ARG A 89 13.60 6.08 8.25
C ARG A 89 13.67 6.53 6.78
N THR A 90 14.45 7.57 6.48
CA THR A 90 14.56 8.15 5.14
C THR A 90 15.81 7.72 4.37
N LEU A 91 16.91 7.45 5.08
CA LEU A 91 18.23 7.24 4.48
C LEU A 91 18.73 5.79 4.58
N LEU A 92 18.13 4.97 5.43
CA LEU A 92 18.49 3.56 5.57
C LEU A 92 17.40 2.65 5.01
N CYS A 93 17.82 1.49 4.50
CA CYS A 93 16.93 0.38 4.19
C CYS A 93 16.40 -0.26 5.47
N SER A 94 15.18 -0.80 5.39
CA SER A 94 14.50 -1.47 6.50
C SER A 94 15.32 -2.61 7.14
N HIS A 95 16.24 -3.22 6.40
CA HIS A 95 17.16 -4.24 6.91
C HIS A 95 18.09 -3.71 8.03
N PHE A 96 18.51 -2.45 7.94
CA PHE A 96 19.42 -1.83 8.92
C PHE A 96 18.71 -1.25 10.14
N TRP A 97 17.37 -1.28 10.15
CA TRP A 97 16.60 -0.78 11.29
C TRP A 97 16.56 -1.81 12.41
N SER A 98 16.70 -1.34 13.65
CA SER A 98 16.43 -2.16 14.84
C SER A 98 14.97 -2.61 14.87
N ILE A 99 14.66 -3.63 15.67
CA ILE A 99 13.29 -4.12 15.85
C ILE A 99 12.38 -2.98 16.35
N GLN A 100 12.87 -2.16 17.30
CA GLN A 100 12.16 -1.00 17.80
C GLN A 100 11.87 0.03 16.69
N GLN A 101 12.86 0.33 15.86
CA GLN A 101 12.70 1.26 14.73
C GLN A 101 11.70 0.73 13.70
N LYS A 102 11.71 -0.57 13.40
CA LYS A 102 10.72 -1.18 12.49
C LYS A 102 9.29 -1.01 13.01
N LEU A 103 9.07 -1.22 14.31
CA LEU A 103 7.76 -1.03 14.95
C LEU A 103 7.33 0.44 14.91
N GLU A 104 8.22 1.34 15.30
CA GLU A 104 7.97 2.79 15.33
C GLU A 104 7.66 3.32 13.92
N PHE A 105 8.51 3.03 12.94
CA PHE A 105 8.33 3.54 11.57
C PHE A 105 7.11 2.93 10.89
N SER A 106 6.78 1.67 11.17
CA SER A 106 5.54 1.05 10.68
C SER A 106 4.30 1.75 11.26
N THR A 107 4.34 2.11 12.54
CA THR A 107 3.28 2.88 13.20
C THR A 107 3.16 4.28 12.60
N GLN A 108 4.28 4.98 12.39
CA GLN A 108 4.31 6.29 11.73
C GLN A 108 3.76 6.24 10.30
N ASP A 109 4.19 5.24 9.51
CA ASP A 109 3.69 5.02 8.15
C ASP A 109 2.17 4.75 8.16
N LEU A 110 1.66 3.97 9.12
CA LEU A 110 0.23 3.73 9.27
C LEU A 110 -0.52 5.02 9.64
N ILE A 111 -0.03 5.80 10.60
CA ILE A 111 -0.61 7.09 11.01
C ILE A 111 -0.75 8.02 9.80
N GLU A 112 0.31 8.18 9.02
CA GLU A 112 0.31 9.01 7.81
C GLU A 112 -0.74 8.54 6.78
N ARG A 113 -0.95 7.23 6.66
CA ARG A 113 -1.97 6.65 5.79
C ARG A 113 -3.39 6.91 6.30
N ILE A 114 -3.68 6.54 7.55
CA ILE A 114 -5.05 6.57 8.11
C ILE A 114 -5.59 8.00 8.32
N LYS A 115 -4.71 9.01 8.44
CA LYS A 115 -5.09 10.44 8.39
C LYS A 115 -5.88 10.81 7.12
N ASN A 116 -5.72 10.05 6.03
CA ASN A 116 -6.44 10.26 4.77
C ASN A 116 -7.80 9.55 4.71
N ASN A 117 -8.15 8.71 5.70
CA ASN A 117 -9.41 7.97 5.69
C ASN A 117 -10.62 8.90 5.72
N LYS A 118 -10.60 9.94 6.58
CA LYS A 118 -11.70 10.91 6.70
C LYS A 118 -11.95 11.65 5.37
N PRO A 119 -10.93 12.23 4.69
CA PRO A 119 -11.10 12.80 3.34
C PRO A 119 -11.65 11.82 2.30
N VAL A 120 -11.21 10.55 2.30
CA VAL A 120 -11.74 9.52 1.38
C VAL A 120 -13.22 9.25 1.68
N PHE A 121 -13.57 9.07 2.96
CA PHE A 121 -14.96 8.87 3.37
C PHE A 121 -15.86 10.05 2.98
N ARG A 122 -15.40 11.30 3.17
CA ARG A 122 -16.13 12.50 2.74
C ARG A 122 -16.34 12.55 1.23
N ALA A 123 -15.35 12.11 0.45
CA ALA A 123 -15.47 12.01 -1.00
C ALA A 123 -16.48 10.93 -1.43
N LEU A 124 -16.60 9.82 -0.69
CA LEU A 124 -17.68 8.84 -0.89
C LEU A 124 -19.03 9.47 -0.61
N GLN A 125 -19.19 10.14 0.53
CA GLN A 125 -20.43 10.82 0.94
C GLN A 125 -20.93 11.84 -0.10
N ALA A 126 -20.02 12.64 -0.65
CA ALA A 126 -20.36 13.69 -1.61
C ALA A 126 -20.99 13.19 -2.91
N LYS A 127 -20.82 11.90 -3.26
CA LYS A 127 -21.37 11.28 -4.48
C LYS A 127 -22.62 10.44 -4.26
N VAL A 128 -23.10 10.31 -3.01
CA VAL A 128 -24.31 9.52 -2.71
C VAL A 128 -25.53 10.06 -3.45
N SER A 129 -25.65 11.38 -3.60
CA SER A 129 -26.78 12.02 -4.28
C SER A 129 -26.81 11.73 -5.78
N SER A 130 -25.66 11.50 -6.42
CA SER A 130 -25.55 11.25 -7.86
C SER A 130 -25.89 9.82 -8.28
N ILE A 131 -26.13 8.91 -7.34
CA ILE A 131 -26.56 7.54 -7.64
C ILE A 131 -27.99 7.58 -8.21
N LYS A 132 -28.18 7.00 -9.40
CA LYS A 132 -29.45 7.00 -10.15
C LYS A 132 -30.39 5.90 -9.69
N ASP A 133 -29.87 4.67 -9.53
CA ASP A 133 -30.62 3.53 -9.04
C ASP A 133 -31.08 3.79 -7.59
N LYS A 134 -32.41 3.79 -7.39
CA LYS A 134 -33.03 4.11 -6.10
C LYS A 134 -32.75 3.05 -5.04
N GLU A 135 -32.76 1.77 -5.41
CA GLU A 135 -32.53 0.66 -4.48
C GLU A 135 -31.06 0.64 -4.05
N LEU A 136 -30.15 0.71 -5.03
CA LEU A 136 -28.72 0.74 -4.78
C LEU A 136 -28.31 1.97 -3.96
N LYS A 137 -28.94 3.13 -4.23
CA LYS A 137 -28.76 4.35 -3.44
C LYS A 137 -29.23 4.18 -2.00
N ALA A 138 -30.35 3.50 -1.76
CA ALA A 138 -30.84 3.25 -0.40
C ALA A 138 -29.87 2.35 0.38
N LYS A 139 -29.41 1.24 -0.23
CA LYS A 139 -28.38 0.35 0.34
C LYS A 139 -27.10 1.12 0.65
N TRP A 140 -26.63 1.94 -0.29
CA TRP A 140 -25.41 2.73 -0.12
C TRP A 140 -25.55 3.82 0.96
N LYS A 141 -26.71 4.49 1.06
CA LYS A 141 -27.00 5.44 2.15
C LYS A 141 -26.90 4.76 3.51
N LYS A 142 -27.39 3.52 3.65
CA LYS A 142 -27.27 2.75 4.89
C LYS A 142 -25.81 2.51 5.26
N ILE A 143 -24.99 2.07 4.31
CA ILE A 143 -23.53 1.87 4.51
C ILE A 143 -22.85 3.15 4.96
N VAL A 144 -23.11 4.26 4.28
CA VAL A 144 -22.56 5.57 4.62
C VAL A 144 -23.03 6.04 5.99
N GLY A 145 -24.29 5.78 6.35
CA GLY A 145 -24.88 6.08 7.65
C GLY A 145 -24.19 5.33 8.78
N LEU A 146 -24.00 4.01 8.62
CA LEU A 146 -23.28 3.16 9.58
C LEU A 146 -21.86 3.71 9.83
N LEU A 147 -21.12 4.00 8.76
CA LEU A 147 -19.77 4.55 8.88
C LEU A 147 -19.77 5.92 9.54
N GLY A 148 -20.80 6.74 9.30
CA GLY A 148 -21.00 8.02 9.95
C GLY A 148 -21.30 7.92 11.45
N SER A 149 -21.96 6.83 11.88
CA SER A 149 -22.29 6.56 13.28
C SER A 149 -21.23 5.75 14.03
N GLY A 150 -20.07 5.48 13.41
CA GLY A 150 -18.98 4.73 14.04
C GLY A 150 -19.05 3.21 13.87
N VAL A 151 -19.98 2.68 13.07
CA VAL A 151 -20.18 1.23 12.87
C VAL A 151 -19.71 0.80 11.48
N HIS A 152 -19.17 -0.41 11.36
CA HIS A 152 -18.76 -0.96 10.06
C HIS A 152 -19.88 -1.80 9.43
N PRO A 153 -20.11 -1.67 8.12
CA PRO A 153 -21.00 -2.57 7.37
C PRO A 153 -20.41 -3.99 7.27
N LYS A 154 -21.26 -4.99 7.05
CA LYS A 154 -20.80 -6.36 6.80
C LYS A 154 -20.27 -6.51 5.36
N PRO A 155 -19.36 -7.48 5.08
CA PRO A 155 -18.88 -7.77 3.74
C PRO A 155 -20.00 -7.92 2.70
N GLU A 156 -21.09 -8.59 3.07
CA GLU A 156 -22.22 -8.87 2.19
C GLU A 156 -22.96 -7.58 1.79
N ASP A 157 -23.14 -6.64 2.74
CA ASP A 157 -23.74 -5.32 2.46
C ASP A 157 -22.86 -4.52 1.48
N ILE A 158 -21.54 -4.56 1.67
CA ILE A 158 -20.57 -3.88 0.81
C ILE A 158 -20.64 -4.46 -0.61
N LEU A 159 -20.65 -5.79 -0.73
CA LEU A 159 -20.70 -6.49 -2.02
C LEU A 159 -22.02 -6.26 -2.76
N ALA A 160 -23.13 -6.11 -2.04
CA ALA A 160 -24.40 -5.70 -2.65
C ALA A 160 -24.36 -4.30 -3.30
N CYS A 161 -23.33 -3.49 -2.99
CA CYS A 161 -23.08 -2.19 -3.60
C CYS A 161 -21.90 -2.18 -4.59
N LYS A 162 -21.37 -3.36 -4.97
CA LYS A 162 -20.19 -3.52 -5.85
C LYS A 162 -20.33 -2.75 -7.16
N ASP A 163 -21.52 -2.70 -7.74
CA ASP A 163 -21.77 -2.06 -9.04
C ASP A 163 -21.46 -0.56 -9.05
N LEU A 164 -21.54 0.11 -7.90
CA LEU A 164 -21.14 1.53 -7.75
C LEU A 164 -19.62 1.76 -7.94
N PHE A 165 -18.82 0.70 -7.81
CA PHE A 165 -17.36 0.72 -7.95
C PHE A 165 -16.87 0.13 -9.27
N VAL A 166 -17.70 -0.71 -9.91
CA VAL A 166 -17.51 -1.14 -11.30
C VAL A 166 -17.81 0.03 -12.24
N ASN A 167 -18.91 0.74 -11.96
CA ASN A 167 -19.43 1.85 -12.76
C ASN A 167 -19.32 3.18 -12.00
N GLU A 168 -19.94 4.24 -12.53
CA GLU A 168 -20.10 5.50 -11.80
C GLU A 168 -20.96 5.31 -10.53
N PRO A 169 -20.67 6.03 -9.44
CA PRO A 169 -19.72 7.16 -9.35
C PRO A 169 -18.33 6.80 -8.83
N TYR A 170 -18.08 5.57 -8.36
CA TYR A 170 -16.85 5.21 -7.65
C TYR A 170 -15.86 4.40 -8.47
N GLN A 171 -16.17 4.08 -9.73
CA GLN A 171 -15.18 3.63 -10.71
C GLN A 171 -13.92 4.48 -10.68
N LEU A 172 -12.75 3.83 -10.80
CA LEU A 172 -11.46 4.48 -10.60
C LEU A 172 -11.19 5.64 -11.60
N SER A 173 -11.71 5.57 -12.83
CA SER A 173 -11.65 6.67 -13.80
C SER A 173 -12.58 7.82 -13.45
N SER A 174 -13.72 7.55 -12.80
CA SER A 174 -14.74 8.53 -12.43
C SER A 174 -14.42 9.28 -11.12
N LEU A 175 -13.42 8.82 -10.37
CA LEU A 175 -12.94 9.53 -9.18
C LEU A 175 -12.38 10.91 -9.54
N THR A 176 -12.69 11.91 -8.70
CA THR A 176 -12.10 13.24 -8.81
C THR A 176 -10.59 13.19 -8.53
N TYR A 177 -9.85 14.20 -9.02
CA TYR A 177 -8.41 14.28 -8.78
C TYR A 177 -8.07 14.29 -7.27
N ALA A 178 -8.83 15.05 -6.47
CA ALA A 178 -8.67 15.11 -5.03
C ALA A 178 -8.92 13.75 -4.36
N HIS A 179 -10.04 13.09 -4.69
CA HIS A 179 -10.40 11.78 -4.14
C HIS A 179 -9.30 10.74 -4.44
N ALA A 180 -8.87 10.62 -5.70
CA ALA A 180 -7.78 9.73 -6.08
C ALA A 180 -6.45 10.10 -5.36
N GLY A 181 -6.24 11.37 -5.02
CA GLY A 181 -5.08 11.82 -4.25
C GLY A 181 -5.08 11.32 -2.81
N TYR A 182 -6.22 11.45 -2.10
CA TYR A 182 -6.36 10.93 -0.75
C TYR A 182 -6.28 9.41 -0.71
N LEU A 183 -6.92 8.74 -1.68
CA LEU A 183 -6.86 7.28 -1.82
C LEU A 183 -5.41 6.80 -2.01
N LEU A 184 -4.63 7.51 -2.83
CA LEU A 184 -3.23 7.20 -3.07
C LEU A 184 -2.40 7.32 -1.78
N LYS A 185 -2.61 8.37 -0.98
CA LYS A 185 -1.93 8.56 0.31
C LYS A 185 -2.35 7.52 1.36
N MET A 186 -3.64 7.16 1.40
CA MET A 186 -4.18 6.11 2.28
C MET A 186 -3.49 4.74 2.04
N HIS A 187 -3.07 4.49 0.80
CA HIS A 187 -2.30 3.30 0.42
C HIS A 187 -0.78 3.45 0.56
N GLY A 188 -0.29 4.54 1.18
CA GLY A 188 1.14 4.77 1.42
C GLY A 188 1.94 5.08 0.15
N LEU A 189 1.27 5.47 -0.93
CA LEU A 189 1.92 5.71 -2.22
C LEU A 189 2.39 7.17 -2.32
N ARG A 190 3.49 7.39 -3.04
CA ARG A 190 3.99 8.75 -3.33
C ARG A 190 3.15 9.47 -4.37
N LYS A 191 2.85 10.75 -4.10
CA LYS A 191 2.14 11.67 -5.00
C LYS A 191 2.76 11.63 -6.41
N THR A 192 1.89 11.60 -7.42
CA THR A 192 2.29 11.56 -8.82
C THR A 192 1.18 12.16 -9.69
N VAL A 193 1.51 12.49 -10.93
CA VAL A 193 0.55 12.85 -11.97
C VAL A 193 -0.28 11.63 -12.42
N PHE A 194 0.31 10.43 -12.50
CA PHE A 194 -0.37 9.20 -12.93
C PHE A 194 -1.06 8.44 -11.77
N ARG A 195 -1.92 9.14 -11.02
CA ARG A 195 -2.54 8.60 -9.77
C ARG A 195 -3.31 7.30 -10.01
N ARG A 196 -4.13 7.27 -11.06
CA ARG A 196 -4.99 6.12 -11.38
C ARG A 196 -4.17 4.88 -11.73
N ASN A 197 -3.12 4.99 -12.55
CA ASN A 197 -2.27 3.86 -12.90
C ASN A 197 -1.58 3.27 -11.66
N LYS A 198 -1.07 4.13 -10.76
CA LYS A 198 -0.50 3.67 -9.49
C LYS A 198 -1.53 2.97 -8.61
N LEU A 199 -2.74 3.51 -8.52
CA LEU A 199 -3.84 2.90 -7.77
C LEU A 199 -4.26 1.54 -8.37
N LYS A 200 -4.40 1.43 -9.69
CA LYS A 200 -4.67 0.16 -10.38
C LYS A 200 -3.61 -0.88 -10.04
N TYR A 201 -2.34 -0.48 -10.14
CA TYR A 201 -1.22 -1.38 -9.84
C TYR A 201 -1.20 -1.79 -8.36
N ARG A 202 -1.50 -0.87 -7.43
CA ARG A 202 -1.62 -1.19 -6.01
C ARG A 202 -2.77 -2.15 -5.72
N ALA A 203 -3.93 -1.95 -6.34
CA ALA A 203 -5.07 -2.85 -6.22
C ALA A 203 -4.75 -4.24 -6.76
N PHE A 204 -4.09 -4.31 -7.92
CA PHE A 204 -3.59 -5.56 -8.50
C PHE A 204 -2.68 -6.30 -7.51
N LEU A 205 -1.66 -5.64 -6.94
CA LEU A 205 -0.77 -6.26 -5.96
C LEU A 205 -1.53 -6.74 -4.71
N LEU A 206 -2.44 -5.93 -4.17
CA LEU A 206 -3.28 -6.33 -3.03
C LEU A 206 -4.07 -7.59 -3.35
N LEU A 207 -4.71 -7.64 -4.51
CA LEU A 207 -5.51 -8.78 -4.94
C LEU A 207 -4.66 -10.04 -5.16
N GLU A 208 -3.46 -9.93 -5.73
CA GLU A 208 -2.56 -11.08 -5.87
C GLU A 208 -2.04 -11.58 -4.52
N MET A 209 -1.78 -10.68 -3.55
CA MET A 209 -1.46 -11.07 -2.17
C MET A 209 -2.64 -11.76 -1.49
N ASP A 210 -3.87 -11.28 -1.71
CA ASP A 210 -5.11 -11.90 -1.19
C ASP A 210 -5.28 -13.32 -1.75
N LYS A 211 -5.10 -13.50 -3.07
CA LYS A 211 -5.11 -14.83 -3.71
C LYS A 211 -4.03 -15.75 -3.16
N ALA A 212 -2.81 -15.23 -2.95
CA ALA A 212 -1.72 -16.01 -2.38
C ALA A 212 -2.02 -16.51 -0.96
N ILE A 213 -2.63 -15.67 -0.11
CA ILE A 213 -3.08 -16.09 1.23
C ILE A 213 -4.05 -17.27 1.13
N ILE A 214 -4.99 -17.22 0.18
CA ILE A 214 -5.97 -18.30 0.00
C ILE A 214 -5.28 -19.59 -0.48
N ARG A 215 -4.37 -19.50 -1.46
CA ARG A 215 -3.61 -20.65 -1.97
C ARG A 215 -2.75 -21.33 -0.89
N GLU A 216 -2.22 -20.55 0.05
CA GLU A 216 -1.33 -21.04 1.11
C GLU A 216 -2.07 -21.69 2.31
N GLY A 217 -3.39 -21.91 2.21
CA GLY A 217 -4.19 -22.51 3.28
C GLY A 217 -5.07 -21.53 4.04
N GLY A 218 -5.23 -20.30 3.53
CA GLY A 218 -6.13 -19.30 4.09
C GLY A 218 -5.60 -18.62 5.36
N VAL A 219 -6.46 -17.83 5.99
CA VAL A 219 -6.09 -16.97 7.13
C VAL A 219 -5.61 -17.76 8.34
N ASP A 220 -6.13 -18.97 8.54
CA ASP A 220 -5.81 -19.80 9.69
C ASP A 220 -4.40 -20.39 9.67
N SER A 221 -3.85 -20.54 8.46
CA SER A 221 -2.48 -21.04 8.24
C SER A 221 -1.40 -19.97 8.46
N LEU A 222 -1.79 -18.70 8.60
CA LEU A 222 -0.83 -17.59 8.65
C LEU A 222 -0.08 -17.52 9.99
N PRO A 223 1.27 -17.48 9.98
CA PRO A 223 2.04 -17.14 11.17
C PRO A 223 1.67 -15.77 11.72
N MET A 224 1.75 -15.59 13.03
CA MET A 224 1.34 -14.35 13.73
C MET A 224 1.93 -13.07 13.11
N GLU A 225 3.23 -13.05 12.83
CA GLU A 225 3.90 -11.89 12.21
C GLU A 225 3.37 -11.59 10.80
N THR A 226 3.09 -12.64 10.04
CA THR A 226 2.53 -12.51 8.69
C THR A 226 1.10 -11.99 8.74
N LEU A 227 0.29 -12.51 9.66
CA LEU A 227 -1.07 -12.04 9.89
C LEU A 227 -1.10 -10.55 10.28
N ARG A 228 -0.25 -10.14 11.23
CA ARG A 228 -0.13 -8.75 11.67
C ARG A 228 0.25 -7.83 10.52
N ASN A 229 1.26 -8.21 9.73
CA ASN A 229 1.69 -7.44 8.56
C ASN A 229 0.61 -7.43 7.45
N ALA A 230 -0.13 -8.52 7.24
CA ALA A 230 -1.25 -8.56 6.30
C ALA A 230 -2.35 -7.55 6.67
N CYS A 231 -2.71 -7.47 7.96
CA CYS A 231 -3.61 -6.45 8.50
C CYS A 231 -3.06 -5.03 8.30
N LEU A 232 -1.79 -4.80 8.64
CA LEU A 232 -1.11 -3.51 8.51
C LEU A 232 -1.10 -2.98 7.06
N ILE A 233 -0.74 -3.84 6.10
CA ILE A 233 -0.72 -3.49 4.66
C ILE A 233 -2.11 -3.05 4.19
N ARG A 234 -3.17 -3.63 4.75
CA ARG A 234 -4.57 -3.32 4.44
C ARG A 234 -5.15 -2.18 5.30
N GLY A 235 -4.36 -1.61 6.20
CA GLY A 235 -4.69 -0.38 6.93
C GLY A 235 -5.31 -0.61 8.30
N LEU A 236 -5.15 -1.79 8.89
CA LEU A 236 -5.54 -2.07 10.27
C LEU A 236 -4.31 -2.05 11.19
N ASN A 237 -4.41 -1.32 12.31
CA ASN A 237 -3.48 -1.43 13.42
C ASN A 237 -3.74 -2.73 14.21
N GLY A 238 -2.83 -3.70 14.08
CA GLY A 238 -2.89 -4.97 14.81
C GLY A 238 -2.16 -5.00 16.16
N SER A 239 -1.57 -3.87 16.61
CA SER A 239 -0.67 -3.84 17.77
C SER A 239 -1.26 -4.50 19.04
N HIS A 240 -2.52 -4.21 19.34
CA HIS A 240 -3.22 -4.69 20.54
C HIS A 240 -4.40 -5.61 20.22
N LEU A 241 -4.38 -6.27 19.06
CA LEU A 241 -5.37 -7.27 18.71
C LEU A 241 -4.85 -8.67 19.01
N THR A 242 -5.76 -9.53 19.47
CA THR A 242 -5.53 -10.96 19.53
C THR A 242 -5.38 -11.54 18.12
N ASN A 243 -4.80 -12.73 18.02
CA ASN A 243 -4.71 -13.43 16.75
C ASN A 243 -6.08 -13.66 16.14
N GLN A 244 -7.08 -14.05 16.94
CA GLN A 244 -8.42 -14.33 16.44
C GLN A 244 -9.08 -13.08 15.85
N GLU A 245 -9.00 -11.94 16.52
CA GLU A 245 -9.55 -10.68 16.00
C GLU A 245 -8.90 -10.26 14.66
N MET A 246 -7.57 -10.42 14.55
CA MET A 246 -6.87 -10.16 13.28
C MET A 246 -7.30 -11.14 12.19
N LYS A 247 -7.50 -12.42 12.53
CA LYS A 247 -7.98 -13.44 11.59
C LYS A 247 -9.39 -13.09 11.10
N ASP A 248 -10.31 -12.80 12.00
CA ASP A 248 -11.71 -12.46 11.67
C ASP A 248 -11.78 -11.22 10.78
N TRP A 249 -10.98 -10.20 11.09
CA TRP A 249 -10.88 -9.00 10.27
C TRP A 249 -10.34 -9.30 8.87
N LEU A 250 -9.26 -10.07 8.78
CA LEU A 250 -8.66 -10.44 7.49
C LEU A 250 -9.57 -11.36 6.68
N GLN A 251 -10.31 -12.27 7.30
CA GLN A 251 -11.33 -13.08 6.64
C GLN A 251 -12.42 -12.21 6.02
N ASN A 252 -12.91 -11.19 6.74
CA ASN A 252 -13.87 -10.22 6.19
C ASN A 252 -13.30 -9.43 5.01
N TRP A 253 -12.03 -9.02 5.08
CA TRP A 253 -11.34 -8.44 3.91
C TRP A 253 -11.33 -9.41 2.73
N LEU A 254 -10.94 -10.67 2.97
CA LEU A 254 -10.81 -11.67 1.91
C LEU A 254 -12.14 -12.02 1.26
N LYS A 255 -13.25 -12.08 2.02
CA LYS A 255 -14.60 -12.22 1.46
C LYS A 255 -14.90 -11.16 0.41
N ILE A 256 -14.49 -9.91 0.65
CA ILE A 256 -14.65 -8.81 -0.31
C ILE A 256 -13.69 -9.00 -1.50
N SER A 257 -12.39 -9.20 -1.22
CA SER A 257 -11.36 -9.26 -2.25
C SER A 257 -11.57 -10.39 -3.28
N GLN A 258 -12.08 -11.55 -2.85
CA GLN A 258 -12.39 -12.69 -3.72
C GLN A 258 -13.48 -12.36 -4.76
N ASN A 259 -14.33 -11.39 -4.45
CA ASN A 259 -15.38 -10.91 -5.33
C ASN A 259 -14.94 -9.68 -6.15
N VAL A 260 -13.66 -9.32 -6.15
CA VAL A 260 -13.09 -8.19 -6.91
C VAL A 260 -12.24 -8.68 -8.08
N ASP A 261 -12.43 -8.04 -9.23
CA ASP A 261 -11.60 -8.20 -10.43
C ASP A 261 -11.01 -6.85 -10.89
N LYS A 262 -10.41 -6.84 -12.09
CA LYS A 262 -9.78 -5.66 -12.70
C LYS A 262 -10.76 -4.49 -12.92
N THR A 263 -12.05 -4.77 -13.08
CA THR A 263 -13.10 -3.74 -13.30
C THR A 263 -13.46 -3.04 -12.00
N CYS A 264 -13.34 -3.73 -10.86
CA CYS A 264 -13.78 -3.26 -9.55
C CYS A 264 -12.62 -2.97 -8.57
N TYR A 265 -11.41 -2.69 -9.07
CA TYR A 265 -10.26 -2.33 -8.22
C TYR A 265 -10.52 -1.16 -7.27
N SER A 266 -11.43 -0.26 -7.63
CA SER A 266 -11.81 0.83 -6.75
C SER A 266 -12.40 0.30 -5.44
N LEU A 267 -13.24 -0.73 -5.47
CA LEU A 267 -13.84 -1.31 -4.26
C LEU A 267 -12.76 -1.77 -3.27
N LEU A 268 -11.82 -2.59 -3.74
CA LEU A 268 -10.70 -3.10 -2.94
C LEU A 268 -9.84 -1.97 -2.34
N LEU A 269 -9.63 -0.89 -3.10
CA LEU A 269 -8.90 0.27 -2.60
C LEU A 269 -9.66 1.04 -1.52
N HIS A 270 -10.99 1.02 -1.53
CA HIS A 270 -11.84 1.67 -0.51
C HIS A 270 -12.17 0.76 0.68
N THR A 271 -11.93 -0.54 0.60
CA THR A 271 -12.15 -1.50 1.70
C THR A 271 -11.57 -1.08 3.06
N PRO A 272 -10.40 -0.42 3.16
CA PRO A 272 -9.91 0.09 4.45
C PRO A 272 -10.90 1.06 5.13
N ILE A 273 -11.70 1.80 4.35
CA ILE A 273 -12.76 2.66 4.89
C ILE A 273 -13.87 1.81 5.49
N PHE A 274 -14.28 0.75 4.80
CA PHE A 274 -15.42 -0.07 5.21
C PHE A 274 -15.11 -0.97 6.40
N LEU A 275 -13.87 -1.40 6.58
CA LEU A 275 -13.50 -2.36 7.63
C LEU A 275 -12.60 -1.78 8.73
N ALA A 276 -11.92 -0.66 8.50
CA ALA A 276 -10.90 -0.16 9.44
C ALA A 276 -11.04 1.31 9.81
N TYR A 277 -11.92 2.09 9.16
CA TYR A 277 -12.05 3.53 9.42
C TYR A 277 -12.43 3.85 10.87
N ASN A 278 -13.47 3.18 11.38
CA ASN A 278 -13.96 3.34 12.74
C ASN A 278 -13.37 2.32 13.73
N HIS A 279 -12.29 1.61 13.34
CA HIS A 279 -11.75 0.58 14.20
C HIS A 279 -11.03 1.23 15.41
N PRO A 280 -11.30 0.82 16.67
CA PRO A 280 -10.74 1.49 17.85
C PRO A 280 -9.22 1.61 17.81
N GLN A 281 -8.54 0.53 17.37
CA GLN A 281 -7.07 0.52 17.26
C GLN A 281 -6.51 1.50 16.23
N ASN A 282 -7.31 1.93 15.24
CA ASN A 282 -6.91 2.98 14.31
C ASN A 282 -7.22 4.37 14.87
N TRP A 283 -8.29 4.53 15.64
CA TRP A 283 -8.64 5.82 16.26
C TRP A 283 -7.65 6.26 17.31
N VAL A 284 -7.17 5.34 18.16
CA VAL A 284 -6.13 5.59 19.18
C VAL A 284 -4.82 6.11 18.56
N LEU A 285 -4.58 5.86 17.27
CA LEU A 285 -3.39 6.37 16.58
C LEU A 285 -3.56 7.81 16.04
N ILE A 286 -4.80 8.31 15.96
CA ILE A 286 -5.11 9.63 15.37
C ILE A 286 -5.54 10.63 16.43
N TYR A 287 -6.17 10.16 17.52
CA TYR A 287 -6.75 10.95 18.60
C TYR A 287 -6.12 10.55 19.94
#